data_AF-A0A660TKM5-F1
#
_entry.id   AF-A0A660TKM5-F1
#
_cell.length_a   1.000
_cell.length_b   1.000
_cell.length_c   1.000
_cell.angle_alpha   90.00
_cell.angle_beta   90.00
_cell.angle_gamma   90.00
#
_symmetry.space_group_name_H-M   'P 1'
#
loop_
_entity.id
_entity.type
_entity.pdbx_description
1 polymer ?
#
loop_
_entity_poly.entity_id
_entity_poly.type
_entity_poly.pdbx_seq_one_letter_code
_entity_poly.pdbx_strand_id
1 'polypeptide(L)'
;MNCCVYCGSEDVEIKEKAENKILEVCNICGKELIYDRIKVGKKTKQSYISAVIYALEAQKQKKVMITAAGKRRLTLLDALYALNGRVKVVEWNQQQTELGGLELRVILERM
;
A
#
# COMPACT_ATOMS: atom_id res chain seq x y z
N MET A 1 3.71 0.69 12.46
CA MET A 1 3.23 2.08 12.43
C MET A 1 3.88 2.74 11.23
N ASN A 2 3.09 3.46 10.42
CA ASN A 2 3.61 4.13 9.25
C ASN A 2 4.37 5.39 9.68
N CYS A 3 5.60 5.55 9.22
CA CYS A 3 6.45 6.67 9.61
C CYS A 3 7.04 7.33 8.36
N CYS A 4 7.30 8.63 8.43
CA CYS A 4 8.04 9.35 7.41
C CYS A 4 9.43 8.72 7.23
N VAL A 5 9.72 8.27 6.02
CA VAL A 5 11.00 7.59 5.68
C VAL A 5 12.24 8.49 5.80
N TYR A 6 12.04 9.80 6.02
CA TYR A 6 13.12 10.79 6.09
C TYR A 6 13.43 11.28 7.50
N CYS A 7 12.45 11.30 8.40
CA CYS A 7 12.63 11.85 9.76
C CYS A 7 12.06 10.95 10.88
N GLY A 8 11.37 9.85 10.53
CA GLY A 8 10.81 8.91 11.50
C GLY A 8 9.52 9.35 12.17
N SER A 9 9.01 10.55 11.91
CA SER A 9 7.73 11.01 12.47
C SER A 9 6.55 10.15 12.00
N GLU A 10 5.60 9.90 12.89
CA GLU A 10 4.34 9.21 12.60
C GLU A 10 3.24 10.15 12.06
N ASP A 11 3.47 11.47 12.15
CA ASP A 11 2.54 12.48 11.66
C ASP A 11 2.69 12.65 10.14
N VAL A 12 2.08 11.70 9.43
CA VAL A 12 2.05 11.63 7.96
C VAL A 12 0.62 11.66 7.43
N GLU A 13 0.40 12.46 6.39
CA GLU A 13 -0.87 12.54 5.68
C GLU A 13 -0.78 11.76 4.36
N ILE A 14 -1.79 10.94 4.05
CA ILE A 14 -1.80 10.08 2.87
C ILE A 14 -2.93 10.51 1.93
N LYS A 15 -2.58 10.93 0.72
CA LYS A 15 -3.50 11.39 -0.33
C LYS A 15 -3.43 10.50 -1.57
N GLU A 16 -4.56 10.34 -2.23
CA GLU A 16 -4.59 9.77 -3.57
C GLU A 16 -4.13 10.83 -4.57
N LYS A 17 -3.06 10.55 -5.34
CA LYS A 17 -2.54 11.49 -6.35
C LYS A 17 -3.04 11.16 -7.75
N ALA A 18 -3.12 9.87 -8.06
CA ALA A 18 -3.67 9.33 -9.29
C ALA A 18 -4.20 7.92 -9.03
N GLU A 19 -4.88 7.31 -10.00
CA GLU A 19 -5.53 6.00 -9.84
C GLU A 19 -4.61 4.93 -9.22
N ASN A 20 -3.33 4.93 -9.62
CA ASN A 20 -2.31 3.96 -9.21
C ASN A 20 -1.14 4.59 -8.42
N LYS A 21 -1.30 5.80 -7.87
CA LYS A 21 -0.24 6.51 -7.13
C LYS A 21 -0.77 7.15 -5.85
N ILE A 22 -0.01 7.00 -4.78
CA ILE A 22 -0.25 7.62 -3.48
C ILE A 22 0.81 8.69 -3.23
N LEU A 23 0.40 9.78 -2.59
CA LEU A 23 1.28 10.81 -2.05
C LEU A 23 1.20 10.75 -0.51
N GLU A 24 2.33 10.50 0.14
CA GLU A 24 2.49 10.66 1.58
C GLU A 24 3.26 11.94 1.86
N VAL A 25 2.74 12.78 2.75
CA VAL A 25 3.35 14.05 3.16
C VAL A 25 3.61 14.01 4.65
N CYS A 26 4.84 14.30 5.07
CA CYS A 26 5.16 14.43 6.49
C CYS A 26 4.83 15.83 7.00
N ASN A 27 3.96 15.94 8.01
CA ASN A 27 3.57 17.21 8.59
C ASN A 27 4.67 17.87 9.42
N ILE A 28 5.70 17.10 9.84
CA ILE A 28 6.82 17.61 10.64
C ILE A 28 7.95 18.16 9.78
N CYS A 29 8.35 17.45 8.72
CA CYS A 29 9.50 17.85 7.89
C CYS A 29 9.12 18.32 6.48
N GLY A 30 7.83 18.31 6.13
CA GLY A 30 7.31 18.76 4.84
C GLY A 30 7.70 17.92 3.63
N LYS A 31 8.42 16.81 3.83
CA LYS A 31 8.88 15.96 2.74
C LYS A 31 7.74 15.09 2.21
N GLU A 32 7.75 14.94 0.90
CA GLU A 32 6.79 14.14 0.14
C GLU A 32 7.40 12.82 -0.31
N LEU A 33 6.60 11.76 -0.30
CA LEU A 33 6.93 10.46 -0.87
C LEU A 33 5.80 10.00 -1.79
N ILE A 34 6.13 9.67 -3.03
CA ILE A 34 5.17 9.12 -3.99
C ILE A 34 5.49 7.64 -4.21
N TYR A 35 4.47 6.79 -4.12
CA TYR A 35 4.61 5.35 -4.34
C TYR A 35 3.37 4.75 -5.00
N ASP A 36 3.51 3.51 -5.48
CA ASP A 36 2.47 2.82 -6.22
C ASP A 36 1.29 2.40 -5.34
N ARG A 37 0.10 2.47 -5.94
CA ARG A 37 -1.12 1.82 -5.47
C ARG A 37 -1.45 0.65 -6.39
N ILE A 38 -1.49 -0.55 -5.84
CA ILE A 38 -1.88 -1.77 -6.53
C ILE A 38 -3.33 -2.10 -6.14
N LYS A 39 -4.26 -1.99 -7.10
CA LYS A 39 -5.67 -2.35 -6.92
C LYS A 39 -5.91 -3.83 -7.26
N VAL A 40 -6.41 -4.60 -6.30
CA VAL A 40 -6.78 -6.01 -6.49
C VAL A 40 -8.13 -6.09 -7.21
N GLY A 41 -8.07 -6.45 -8.49
CA GLY A 41 -9.20 -6.62 -9.39
C GLY A 41 -9.44 -8.08 -9.76
N LYS A 42 -9.43 -8.37 -11.07
CA LYS A 42 -9.77 -9.69 -11.64
C LYS A 42 -8.56 -10.57 -11.99
N LYS A 43 -7.32 -10.06 -11.85
CA LYS A 43 -6.11 -10.82 -12.18
C LYS A 43 -5.87 -11.92 -11.12
N THR A 44 -4.94 -12.82 -11.42
CA THR A 44 -4.57 -13.88 -10.49
C THR A 44 -3.83 -13.31 -9.28
N LYS A 45 -3.89 -14.02 -8.14
CA LYS A 45 -3.15 -13.67 -6.92
C LYS A 45 -1.66 -13.40 -7.21
N GLN A 46 -1.04 -14.23 -8.04
CA GLN A 46 0.38 -14.12 -8.38
C GLN A 46 0.72 -12.78 -9.04
N SER A 47 -0.17 -12.23 -9.86
CA SER A 47 0.05 -10.91 -10.47
C SER A 47 0.22 -9.81 -9.42
N TYR A 48 -0.53 -9.87 -8.32
CA TYR A 48 -0.45 -8.87 -7.25
C TYR A 48 0.79 -9.06 -6.38
N ILE A 49 1.15 -10.30 -6.07
CA ILE A 49 2.41 -10.65 -5.39
C ILE A 49 3.61 -10.12 -6.19
N SER A 50 3.66 -10.42 -7.49
CA SER A 50 4.74 -9.95 -8.37
C SER A 50 4.77 -8.43 -8.48
N ALA A 51 3.61 -7.76 -8.53
CA ALA A 51 3.56 -6.29 -8.57
C ALA A 51 4.13 -5.65 -7.30
N VAL A 52 3.81 -6.20 -6.11
CA VAL A 52 4.36 -5.71 -4.84
C VAL A 52 5.88 -5.90 -4.80
N ILE A 53 6.36 -7.10 -5.13
CA ILE A 53 7.81 -7.40 -5.15
C ILE A 53 8.52 -6.49 -6.16
N TYR A 54 7.96 -6.32 -7.36
CA TYR A 54 8.54 -5.47 -8.37
C TYR A 54 8.64 -4.01 -7.93
N ALA A 55 7.61 -3.46 -7.30
CA ALA A 55 7.64 -2.08 -6.78
C ALA A 55 8.72 -1.90 -5.68
N LEU A 56 8.76 -2.82 -4.70
CA LEU A 56 9.67 -2.70 -3.55
C LEU A 56 11.12 -3.06 -3.88
N GLU A 57 11.35 -4.13 -4.65
CA GLU A 57 12.69 -4.67 -4.89
C GLU A 57 13.30 -4.13 -6.18
N ALA A 58 12.59 -4.25 -7.31
CA ALA A 58 13.15 -3.87 -8.61
C ALA A 58 13.16 -2.35 -8.81
N GLN A 59 12.06 -1.68 -8.49
CA GLN A 59 11.98 -0.22 -8.56
C GLN A 59 12.51 0.49 -7.32
N LYS A 60 12.89 -0.26 -6.28
CA LYS A 60 13.43 0.26 -5.01
C LYS A 60 12.53 1.31 -4.35
N GLN A 61 11.21 1.21 -4.54
CA GLN A 61 10.28 2.08 -3.82
C GLN A 61 10.37 1.79 -2.32
N LYS A 62 10.32 2.84 -1.51
CA LYS A 62 10.37 2.70 -0.05
C LYS A 62 9.10 2.05 0.51
N LYS A 63 7.96 2.35 -0.12
CA LYS A 63 6.63 1.88 0.26
C LYS A 63 5.87 1.45 -0.98
N VAL A 64 4.84 0.64 -0.80
CA VAL A 64 3.79 0.38 -1.79
C VAL A 64 2.46 0.19 -1.08
N MET A 65 1.37 0.66 -1.65
CA MET A 65 0.02 0.40 -1.14
C MET A 65 -0.66 -0.68 -1.98
N ILE A 66 -1.25 -1.69 -1.34
CA ILE A 66 -2.16 -2.62 -1.98
C ILE A 66 -3.57 -2.42 -1.43
N THR A 67 -4.57 -2.41 -2.33
CA THR A 67 -5.96 -2.09 -2.00
C THR A 67 -6.93 -3.10 -2.59
N ALA A 68 -8.02 -3.41 -1.89
CA ALA A 68 -9.06 -4.31 -2.39
C ALA A 68 -10.44 -3.99 -1.80
N ALA A 69 -11.48 -4.02 -2.63
CA ALA A 69 -12.86 -3.84 -2.19
C ALA A 69 -13.70 -5.13 -2.28
N GLY A 70 -14.76 -5.21 -1.47
CA GLY A 70 -15.74 -6.29 -1.52
C GLY A 70 -15.12 -7.69 -1.31
N LYS A 71 -15.47 -8.66 -2.15
CA LYS A 71 -14.98 -10.05 -2.06
C LYS A 71 -13.49 -10.22 -2.39
N ARG A 72 -12.87 -9.23 -3.05
CA ARG A 72 -11.45 -9.27 -3.43
C ARG A 72 -10.51 -9.04 -2.25
N ARG A 73 -11.04 -8.59 -1.10
CA ARG A 73 -10.28 -8.50 0.15
C ARG A 73 -9.66 -9.83 0.55
N LEU A 74 -10.34 -10.96 0.31
CA LEU A 74 -9.77 -12.29 0.55
C LEU A 74 -8.54 -12.56 -0.32
N THR A 75 -8.59 -12.22 -1.61
CA THR A 75 -7.44 -12.34 -2.52
C THR A 75 -6.27 -11.47 -2.09
N LEU A 76 -6.53 -10.26 -1.56
CA LEU A 76 -5.50 -9.41 -0.99
C LEU A 76 -4.87 -10.06 0.25
N LEU A 77 -5.67 -10.56 1.18
CA LEU A 77 -5.18 -11.23 2.40
C LEU A 77 -4.34 -12.47 2.05
N ASP A 78 -4.79 -13.28 1.08
CA ASP A 78 -4.03 -14.44 0.59
C ASP A 78 -2.68 -14.03 -0.04
N ALA A 79 -2.65 -12.90 -0.76
CA ALA A 79 -1.43 -12.35 -1.32
C ALA A 79 -0.47 -11.87 -0.23
N LEU A 80 -0.98 -11.19 0.81
CA LEU A 80 -0.19 -10.76 1.96
C LEU A 80 0.40 -11.96 2.72
N TYR A 81 -0.39 -13.03 2.91
CA TYR A 81 0.08 -14.25 3.53
C TYR A 81 1.25 -14.88 2.74
N ALA A 82 1.16 -14.89 1.41
CA ALA A 82 2.24 -15.39 0.55
C ALA A 82 3.48 -14.47 0.53
N LEU A 83 3.32 -13.20 0.87
CA LEU A 83 4.41 -12.22 1.00
C LEU A 83 5.01 -12.18 2.41
N ASN A 84 4.48 -12.98 3.36
CA ASN A 84 4.99 -13.05 4.71
C ASN A 84 6.48 -13.45 4.71
N GLY A 85 7.29 -12.76 5.51
CA GLY A 85 8.74 -12.92 5.55
C GLY A 85 9.51 -12.23 4.41
N ARG A 86 8.84 -11.55 3.47
CA ARG A 86 9.49 -10.71 2.43
C ARG A 86 9.18 -9.22 2.56
N VAL A 87 7.97 -8.90 3.02
CA VAL A 87 7.51 -7.53 3.19
C VAL A 87 6.99 -7.32 4.60
N LYS A 88 7.07 -6.09 5.07
CA LYS A 88 6.53 -5.65 6.35
C LYS A 88 5.24 -4.87 6.11
N VAL A 89 4.16 -5.26 6.78
CA VAL A 89 2.95 -4.44 6.86
C VAL A 89 3.20 -3.31 7.85
N VAL A 90 3.19 -2.05 7.40
CA VAL A 90 3.46 -0.90 8.28
C VAL A 90 2.21 -0.25 8.82
N GLU A 91 1.15 -0.25 8.00
CA GLU A 91 -0.18 0.25 8.33
C GLU A 91 -1.22 -0.49 7.49
N TRP A 92 -2.40 -0.67 8.08
CA TRP A 92 -3.59 -1.08 7.35
C TRP A 92 -4.80 -0.34 7.92
N ASN A 93 -5.74 -0.01 7.03
CA ASN A 93 -7.00 0.62 7.41
C ASN A 93 -8.12 0.19 6.45
N GLN A 94 -9.35 0.54 6.81
CA GLN A 94 -10.50 0.39 5.92
C GLN A 94 -11.07 1.77 5.61
N GLN A 95 -11.35 2.01 4.34
CA GLN A 95 -11.96 3.24 3.87
C GLN A 95 -13.26 2.92 3.15
N GLN A 96 -14.30 3.73 3.39
CA GLN A 96 -15.54 3.64 2.65
C GLN A 96 -15.33 4.18 1.23
N THR A 97 -15.77 3.43 0.22
CA THR A 97 -15.77 3.85 -1.17
C THR A 97 -16.97 4.74 -1.45
N GLU A 98 -16.90 5.54 -2.52
CA GLU A 98 -17.99 6.41 -2.97
C GLU A 98 -19.29 5.63 -3.27
N LEU A 99 -19.17 4.34 -3.60
CA LEU A 99 -20.29 3.45 -3.87
C LEU A 99 -20.81 2.74 -2.60
N GLY A 100 -20.38 3.17 -1.41
CA GLY A 100 -20.80 2.63 -0.12
C GLY A 100 -20.15 1.32 0.30
N GLY A 101 -19.19 0.79 -0.49
CA GLY A 101 -18.43 -0.42 -0.15
C GLY A 101 -17.26 -0.13 0.78
N LEU A 102 -16.66 -1.18 1.36
CA LEU A 102 -15.41 -1.06 2.14
C LEU A 102 -14.21 -1.49 1.30
N GLU A 103 -13.21 -0.62 1.20
CA GLU A 103 -11.89 -0.90 0.65
C GLU A 103 -10.90 -1.14 1.79
N LEU A 104 -10.23 -2.29 1.77
CA LEU A 104 -9.08 -2.57 2.61
C LEU A 104 -7.84 -1.95 1.95
N ARG A 105 -7.09 -1.13 2.69
CA ARG A 105 -5.85 -0.51 2.24
C ARG A 105 -4.71 -0.96 3.15
N VAL A 106 -3.61 -1.42 2.55
CA VAL A 106 -2.46 -1.94 3.28
C VAL A 106 -1.19 -1.33 2.69
N ILE A 107 -0.38 -0.71 3.54
CA ILE A 107 0.92 -0.14 3.17
C ILE A 107 2.00 -1.13 3.56
N LEU A 108 2.88 -1.42 2.60
CA LEU A 108 3.94 -2.39 2.70
C LEU A 108 5.29 -1.71 2.52
N GLU A 109 6.25 -2.14 3.31
CA GLU A 109 7.67 -1.82 3.16
C GLU A 109 8.47 -3.10 2.89
N ARG A 110 9.67 -2.94 2.34
CA ARG A 110 10.62 -4.05 2.28
C ARG A 110 11.08 -4.40 3.70
N MET A 111 11.20 -5.70 4.00
CA MET A 111 11.88 -6.16 5.22
C MET A 111 13.38 -5.85 5.21
#